data_AF-A0A2V6I2F0-F1
#
_entry.id   AF-A0A2V6I2F0-F1
#
_cell.length_a   1.000
_cell.length_b   1.000
_cell.length_c   1.000
_cell.angle_alpha   90.00
_cell.angle_beta   90.00
_cell.angle_gamma   90.00
#
_symmetry.space_group_name_H-M   'P 1'
#
loop_
_entity.id
_entity.type
_entity.pdbx_description
1 polymer ?
#
loop_
_entity_poly.entity_id
_entity_poly.type
_entity_poly.pdbx_seq_one_letter_code
_entity_poly.pdbx_strand_id
1 'polypeptide(L)' 'MKILVVGGAGYIGSVCAELLLEQGHGVTIFDNLSEGHRRALDPRAEFVEGDLVDRQLIEKI' A
#
# COMPACT_ATOMS: atom_id res chain seq x y z
N MET A 1 -5.44 2.87 13.76
CA MET A 1 -4.20 2.06 13.84
C MET A 1 -3.30 2.44 12.66
N LYS A 2 -2.01 2.11 12.69
CA LYS A 2 -1.12 2.21 11.52
C LYS A 2 -1.03 0.84 10.85
N ILE A 3 -1.33 0.75 9.56
CA ILE A 3 -1.47 -0.52 8.83
C ILE A 3 -0.67 -0.45 7.53
N LEU A 4 0.17 -1.46 7.30
CA LEU A 4 0.89 -1.66 6.05
C LEU A 4 0.08 -2.61 5.15
N VAL A 5 -0.30 -2.14 3.96
CA VAL A 5 -0.99 -2.94 2.94
C VAL A 5 0.00 -3.24 1.80
N VAL A 6 0.50 -4.46 1.79
CA VAL A 6 1.37 -4.97 0.71
C VAL A 6 0.50 -5.38 -0.49
N GLY A 7 0.89 -4.97 -1.70
CA GLY A 7 0.07 -5.22 -2.90
C GLY A 7 -1.13 -4.28 -3.02
N GLY A 8 -1.09 -3.13 -2.32
CA GLY A 8 -2.21 -2.18 -2.24
C GLY A 8 -2.51 -1.42 -3.54
N ALA A 9 -1.67 -1.54 -4.57
CA ALA A 9 -1.98 -1.02 -5.91
C ALA A 9 -2.70 -2.04 -6.80
N GLY A 10 -2.87 -3.29 -6.32
CA GLY A 10 -3.61 -4.35 -7.00
C GLY A 10 -5.11 -4.35 -6.68
N TYR A 11 -5.88 -5.18 -7.39
CA TYR A 11 -7.35 -5.18 -7.35
C TYR A 11 -7.96 -5.31 -5.95
N ILE A 12 -7.51 -6.30 -5.16
CA ILE A 12 -8.03 -6.52 -3.80
C ILE A 12 -7.39 -5.54 -2.81
N GLY A 13 -6.09 -5.29 -2.97
CA GLY A 13 -5.33 -4.44 -2.07
C GLY A 13 -5.81 -3.00 -2.05
N SER A 14 -6.18 -2.44 -3.21
CA SER A 14 -6.66 -1.05 -3.30
C SER A 14 -7.98 -0.85 -2.57
N VAL A 15 -8.94 -1.77 -2.75
CA VAL A 15 -10.24 -1.74 -2.06
C VAL A 15 -10.05 -1.94 -0.55
N CYS A 16 -9.14 -2.85 -0.15
CA CYS A 16 -8.81 -3.05 1.27
C CYS A 16 -8.23 -1.77 1.89
N ALA A 17 -7.28 -1.12 1.21
CA ALA A 17 -6.68 0.13 1.68
C ALA A 17 -7.72 1.26 1.82
N GLU A 18 -8.61 1.41 0.83
CA GLU A 18 -9.72 2.37 0.87
C GLU A 18 -10.64 2.14 2.08
N LEU A 19 -11.08 0.90 2.32
CA LEU A 19 -11.93 0.56 3.47
C LEU A 19 -11.26 0.82 4.82
N LEU A 20 -9.95 0.52 4.94
CA LEU A 20 -9.19 0.81 6.16
C LEU A 20 -9.07 2.32 6.41
N LEU A 21 -8.86 3.12 5.36
CA LEU A 21 -8.84 4.57 5.43
C LEU A 21 -10.21 5.15 5.84
N GLU A 22 -11.31 4.62 5.30
CA GLU A 22 -12.68 5.00 5.69
C GLU A 22 -12.96 4.75 7.17
N GLN A 23 -12.34 3.72 7.76
CA GLN A 23 -12.42 3.41 9.19
C GLN A 23 -11.50 4.29 10.06
N GLY A 24 -10.82 5.29 9.46
CA GLY A 24 -9.96 6.23 10.16
C GLY A 24 -8.59 5.64 10.56
N HIS A 25 -8.13 4.60 9.86
CA HIS A 25 -6.77 4.09 10.05
C HIS A 25 -5.76 4.84 9.18
N GLY A 26 -4.52 4.95 9.67
CA GLY A 26 -3.40 5.37 8.84
C GLY A 26 -2.93 4.18 8.02
N VAL A 27 -2.91 4.32 6.70
CA VAL A 27 -2.53 3.26 5.78
C VAL A 27 -1.29 3.66 4.99
N THR A 28 -0.31 2.77 4.96
CA THR A 28 0.84 2.82 4.06
C THR A 28 0.72 1.66 3.07
N ILE A 29 0.78 1.94 1.78
CA ILE A 29 0.77 0.94 0.71
C ILE A 29 2.19 0.67 0.27
N PHE A 30 2.58 -0.61 0.25
CA PHE A 30 3.86 -1.07 -0.31
C PHE A 30 3.61 -1.94 -1.54
N ASP A 31 4.08 -1.52 -2.70
CA ASP A 31 3.83 -2.20 -3.97
C ASP A 31 4.93 -1.90 -4.99
N ASN A 32 5.32 -2.87 -5.81
CA ASN A 32 6.31 -2.70 -6.89
C ASN A 32 5.67 -2.34 -8.24
N LEU A 33 4.34 -2.24 -8.30
CA LEU A 33 3.56 -1.94 -9.50
C LEU A 33 3.75 -2.94 -10.66
N SER A 34 4.19 -4.17 -10.35
CA SER A 34 4.35 -5.23 -11.37
C SER A 34 3.03 -5.54 -12.09
N GLU A 35 1.97 -5.74 -11.31
CA GLU A 35 0.58 -5.91 -11.80
C GLU A 35 -0.37 -4.82 -11.25
N GLY A 36 0.11 -4.06 -10.25
CA GLY A 36 -0.60 -2.94 -9.63
C GLY A 36 -0.59 -1.69 -10.49
N HIS A 37 -1.52 -0.77 -10.25
CA HIS A 37 -1.61 0.49 -11.00
C HIS A 37 -1.64 1.69 -10.07
N ARG A 38 -0.82 2.71 -10.35
CA ARG A 38 -0.79 3.96 -9.54
C ARG A 38 -2.16 4.62 -9.38
N ARG A 39 -3.02 4.52 -10.40
CA ARG A 39 -4.40 5.05 -10.35
C ARG A 39 -5.30 4.39 -9.31
N ALA A 40 -4.93 3.20 -8.82
CA ALA A 40 -5.67 2.46 -7.80
C ALA A 40 -5.26 2.87 -6.38
N LEU A 41 -4.20 3.67 -6.21
CA LEU A 41 -3.78 4.18 -4.91
C LEU A 41 -4.75 5.27 -4.46
N ASP A 42 -5.31 5.10 -3.26
CA ASP A 42 -6.07 6.17 -2.61
C ASP A 42 -5.10 7.29 -2.19
N PRO A 43 -5.38 8.57 -2.55
CA PRO A 43 -4.48 9.69 -2.25
C PRO A 43 -4.30 9.97 -0.75
N ARG A 44 -5.14 9.38 0.12
CA ARG A 44 -5.01 9.49 1.58
C ARG A 44 -3.98 8.51 2.15
N ALA A 45 -3.63 7.45 1.42
CA ALA A 45 -2.59 6.51 1.86
C ALA A 45 -1.20 7.06 1.58
N GLU A 46 -0.24 6.74 2.45
CA GLU A 46 1.18 6.86 2.11
C GLU A 46 1.53 5.76 1.11
N PHE A 47 2.36 6.07 0.11
CA PHE A 47 2.79 5.09 -0.88
C PHE A 47 4.30 4.93 -0.87
N VAL A 48 4.75 3.68 -0.72
CA VAL A 48 6.14 3.27 -0.82
C VAL A 48 6.25 2.30 -1.99
N GLU A 49 6.92 2.72 -3.06
CA GLU A 49 7.20 1.84 -4.18
C GLU A 49 8.39 0.95 -3.85
N GLY A 50 8.22 -0.37 -3.96
CA GLY A 50 9.27 -1.31 -3.60
C GLY A 50 8.88 -2.77 -3.80
N ASP A 51 9.91 -3.60 -3.97
CA ASP A 51 9.76 -5.05 -4.10
C ASP A 51 9.99 -5.74 -2.74
N LEU A 52 9.20 -6.79 -2.45
CA LEU A 52 9.32 -7.56 -1.22
C LEU A 52 10.66 -8.29 -1.08
N VAL A 53 11.40 -8.49 -2.17
CA VAL A 53 12.75 -9.03 -2.11
C VAL A 53 13.77 -8.04 -1.51
N ASP A 54 13.47 -6.73 -1.49
CA ASP A 54 14.33 -5.71 -0.89
C ASP A 54 14.09 -5.59 0.62
N ARG A 55 14.79 -6.45 1.36
CA ARG A 55 14.75 -6.43 2.83
C ARG A 55 15.21 -5.11 3.44
N GLN A 56 16.20 -4.44 2.83
CA GLN A 56 16.75 -3.20 3.39
C GLN A 56 15.75 -2.05 3.29
N LEU A 57 14.94 -2.05 2.24
CA LEU A 57 13.84 -1.10 2.10
C LEU A 57 12.74 -1.38 3.13
N ILE A 58 12.33 -2.64 3.30
CA ILE A 58 11.28 -3.03 4.26
C ILE A 58 11.64 -2.62 5.69
N GLU A 59 12.90 -2.78 6.10
CA GLU A 59 13.36 -2.41 7.45
C GLU A 59 13.30 -0.89 7.74
N LYS A 60 13.03 -0.05 6.74
CA LYS A 60 12.93 1.41 6.87
C LYS A 60 11.49 1.93 6.89
N ILE A 61 10.50 1.06 6.68
CA ILE A 61 9.06 1.39 6.67
C ILE A 61 8.51 1.23 8.08
#